data_AF-A0A536H5D5-F1
#
_entry.id   AF-A0A536H5D5-F1
#
_cell.length_a   1.000
_cell.length_b   1.000
_cell.length_c   1.000
_cell.angle_alpha   90.00
_cell.angle_beta   90.00
_cell.angle_gamma   90.00
#
_symmetry.space_group_name_H-M   'P 1'
#
loop_
_entity.id
_entity.type
_entity.pdbx_description
1 polymer ?
#
loop_
_entity_poly.entity_id
_entity_poly.type
_entity_poly.pdbx_seq_one_letter_code
_entity_poly.pdbx_strand_id
1 'polypeptide(L)'
;QRVYRLALHIAQQEGADPFIVGVAALLHDLGRLTHDETRHHADLSVIHARDLLTRYQVPPDKQEAILHAIDAHSFSKGLQPRTLEARIVRDADRLDSL
;
A
#
# COMPACT_ATOMS: atom_id res chain seq x y z
N GLN A 1 5.01 -1.50 -11.27
CA GLN A 1 4.31 -2.65 -11.93
C GLN A 1 4.86 -4.03 -11.53
N ARG A 2 6.12 -4.15 -11.07
CA ARG A 2 6.68 -5.42 -10.58
C ARG A 2 6.20 -5.75 -9.17
N VAL A 3 6.23 -4.79 -8.24
CA VAL A 3 5.61 -4.90 -6.88
C VAL A 3 4.20 -5.47 -6.94
N TYR A 4 3.31 -4.92 -7.77
CA TYR A 4 1.92 -5.39 -7.88
C TYR A 4 1.80 -6.88 -8.23
N ARG A 5 2.55 -7.34 -9.23
CA ARG A 5 2.50 -8.76 -9.65
C ARG A 5 3.05 -9.68 -8.57
N LEU A 6 4.14 -9.28 -7.93
CA LEU A 6 4.74 -10.04 -6.83
C LEU A 6 3.82 -10.08 -5.61
N ALA A 7 3.26 -8.94 -5.21
CA ALA A 7 2.35 -8.82 -4.09
C ALA A 7 1.10 -9.68 -4.29
N LEU A 8 0.51 -9.69 -5.49
CA LEU A 8 -0.62 -10.56 -5.81
C LEU A 8 -0.26 -12.04 -5.77
N HIS A 9 0.92 -12.41 -6.26
CA HIS A 9 1.39 -13.79 -6.20
C HIS A 9 1.51 -14.27 -4.75
N ILE A 10 2.11 -13.45 -3.88
CA ILE A 10 2.24 -13.74 -2.45
C ILE A 10 0.85 -13.77 -1.78
N ALA A 11 -0.03 -12.83 -2.09
CA ALA A 11 -1.41 -12.79 -1.57
C ALA A 11 -2.18 -14.08 -1.84
N GLN A 12 -2.03 -14.64 -3.05
CA GLN A 12 -2.65 -15.92 -3.40
C GLN A 12 -2.08 -17.10 -2.62
N GLN A 13 -0.77 -17.12 -2.33
CA GLN A 13 -0.15 -18.19 -1.55
C GLN A 13 -0.48 -18.10 -0.05
N GLU A 14 -0.54 -16.89 0.48
CA GLU A 14 -0.75 -16.62 1.92
C GLU A 14 -2.25 -16.50 2.29
N GLY A 15 -3.15 -16.45 1.32
CA GLY A 15 -4.59 -16.32 1.54
C GLY A 15 -5.06 -14.92 1.96
N ALA A 16 -4.32 -13.88 1.57
CA ALA A 16 -4.70 -12.49 1.82
C ALA A 16 -5.75 -11.99 0.81
N ASP A 17 -6.49 -10.92 1.11
CA ASP A 17 -7.43 -10.33 0.13
C ASP A 17 -6.64 -9.70 -1.04
N PRO A 18 -6.72 -10.29 -2.26
CA PRO A 18 -5.96 -9.79 -3.41
C PRO A 18 -6.41 -8.39 -3.84
N PHE A 19 -7.65 -7.99 -3.54
CA PHE A 19 -8.12 -6.64 -3.82
C PHE A 19 -7.37 -5.61 -2.96
N ILE A 20 -7.27 -5.86 -1.65
CA ILE A 20 -6.58 -4.94 -0.72
C ILE A 20 -5.10 -4.86 -1.08
N VAL A 21 -4.44 -6.02 -1.26
CA VAL A 21 -3.02 -6.08 -1.63
C VAL A 21 -2.77 -5.40 -2.98
N GLY A 22 -3.60 -5.69 -3.98
CA GLY A 22 -3.43 -5.13 -5.31
C GLY A 22 -3.59 -3.62 -5.32
N VAL A 23 -4.63 -3.09 -4.69
CA VAL A 23 -4.86 -1.63 -4.65
C VAL A 23 -3.76 -0.92 -3.85
N ALA A 24 -3.36 -1.45 -2.69
CA ALA A 24 -2.27 -0.89 -1.91
C ALA A 24 -0.95 -0.89 -2.69
N ALA A 25 -0.61 -1.99 -3.37
CA ALA A 25 0.59 -2.09 -4.20
C ALA A 25 0.57 -1.15 -5.42
N LEU A 26 -0.59 -0.76 -5.94
CA LEU A 26 -0.68 0.24 -7.01
C LEU A 26 -0.51 1.68 -6.50
N LEU A 27 -0.95 1.96 -5.27
CA LEU A 27 -1.03 3.32 -4.73
C LEU A 27 0.08 3.67 -3.72
N HIS A 28 0.90 2.71 -3.28
CA HIS A 28 1.88 2.91 -2.20
C HIS A 28 2.85 4.09 -2.44
N ASP A 29 3.23 4.31 -3.70
CA ASP A 29 4.21 5.33 -4.11
C ASP A 29 3.58 6.59 -4.74
N LEU A 30 2.26 6.77 -4.64
CA LEU A 30 1.55 7.92 -5.22
C LEU A 30 2.08 9.27 -4.73
N GLY A 31 2.52 9.34 -3.47
CA GLY A 31 3.14 10.51 -2.85
C GLY A 31 4.58 10.80 -3.28
N ARG A 32 5.21 9.96 -4.10
CA ARG A 32 6.48 10.32 -4.75
C ARG A 32 6.28 11.22 -5.98
N LEU A 33 5.07 11.26 -6.52
CA LEU A 33 4.73 12.07 -7.69
C LEU A 33 4.46 13.54 -7.31
N THR A 34 4.23 13.82 -6.04
CA THR A 34 4.07 15.17 -5.51
C THR A 34 5.44 15.82 -5.27
N HIS A 35 5.60 17.07 -5.72
CA HIS A 35 6.79 17.89 -5.47
C HIS A 35 6.75 18.54 -4.06
N ASP A 36 6.33 17.77 -3.05
CA ASP A 36 6.35 18.21 -1.65
C ASP A 36 7.41 17.40 -0.90
N GLU A 37 8.61 17.99 -0.79
CA GLU A 37 9.75 17.39 -0.08
C GLU A 37 9.64 17.51 1.44
N THR A 38 8.66 18.27 1.96
CA THR A 38 8.52 18.52 3.40
C THR A 38 7.78 17.39 4.13
N ARG A 39 7.03 16.57 3.39
CA ARG A 39 6.23 15.47 3.94
C ARG A 39 6.75 14.12 3.43
N HIS A 40 6.65 13.10 4.27
CA HIS A 40 7.06 11.76 3.89
C HIS A 40 6.13 11.23 2.77
N HIS A 41 6.69 10.69 1.69
CA HIS A 41 5.90 10.24 0.53
C HIS A 41 4.75 9.30 0.90
N ALA A 42 4.95 8.38 1.84
CA ALA A 42 3.89 7.51 2.35
C ALA A 42 2.68 8.28 2.93
N ASP A 43 2.88 9.40 3.63
CA ASP A 43 1.75 10.24 4.11
C ASP A 43 0.96 10.85 2.95
N LEU A 44 1.67 11.34 1.94
CA LEU A 44 1.07 11.90 0.73
C LEU A 44 0.32 10.81 -0.06
N SER A 45 0.90 9.60 -0.15
CA SER A 45 0.25 8.43 -0.73
C SER A 45 -1.05 8.08 -0.01
N VAL A 46 -1.07 8.09 1.33
CA VAL A 46 -2.29 7.83 2.12
C VAL A 46 -3.38 8.84 1.83
N ILE A 47 -3.03 10.14 1.76
CA ILE A 47 -3.99 11.22 1.47
C ILE A 47 -4.62 10.99 0.09
N HIS A 48 -3.80 10.84 -0.95
CA HIS A 48 -4.30 10.67 -2.31
C HIS A 48 -5.04 9.34 -2.49
N ALA A 49 -4.58 8.26 -1.85
CA ALA A 49 -5.27 6.98 -1.87
C ALA A 49 -6.65 7.09 -1.23
N ARG A 50 -6.79 7.80 -0.09
CA ARG A 50 -8.08 7.98 0.58
C ARG A 50 -9.09 8.68 -0.32
N ASP A 51 -8.67 9.72 -1.02
CA ASP A 51 -9.53 10.46 -1.95
C ASP A 51 -10.01 9.58 -3.11
N LEU A 52 -9.10 8.79 -3.69
CA LEU A 52 -9.43 7.85 -4.76
C LEU A 52 -10.39 6.76 -4.28
N LEU A 53 -10.10 6.12 -3.15
CA LEU A 53 -10.93 5.04 -2.60
C LEU A 53 -12.35 5.52 -2.28
N THR A 54 -12.46 6.73 -1.73
CA THR A 54 -13.75 7.38 -1.46
C THR A 54 -14.50 7.66 -2.74
N ARG A 55 -13.83 8.23 -3.75
CA ARG A 55 -14.42 8.52 -5.07
C ARG A 55 -14.95 7.27 -5.77
N TYR A 56 -14.28 6.14 -5.60
CA TYR A 56 -14.71 4.84 -6.15
C TYR A 56 -15.61 4.04 -5.20
N GLN A 57 -16.08 4.63 -4.09
CA GLN A 57 -17.02 4.02 -3.14
C GLN A 57 -16.53 2.67 -2.59
N VAL A 58 -15.23 2.53 -2.35
CA VAL A 58 -14.67 1.33 -1.73
C VAL A 58 -15.24 1.18 -0.31
N PRO A 59 -15.63 -0.03 0.13
CA PRO A 59 -16.14 -0.25 1.49
C PRO A 59 -15.17 0.24 2.58
N PRO A 60 -15.66 0.87 3.67
CA PRO A 60 -14.79 1.50 4.69
C PRO A 60 -13.75 0.56 5.33
N ASP A 61 -14.13 -0.69 5.58
CA ASP A 61 -13.27 -1.76 6.08
C ASP A 61 -12.08 -2.02 5.14
N LYS A 62 -12.35 -2.09 3.83
CA LYS A 62 -11.31 -2.24 2.81
C LYS A 62 -10.47 -0.99 2.67
N GLN A 63 -11.08 0.20 2.79
CA GLN A 63 -10.32 1.45 2.76
C GLN A 63 -9.30 1.50 3.89
N GLU A 64 -9.71 1.20 5.12
CA GLU A 64 -8.82 1.22 6.28
C GLU A 64 -7.64 0.24 6.09
N ALA A 65 -7.92 -0.98 5.63
CA ALA A 65 -6.89 -1.97 5.37
C ALA A 65 -5.90 -1.53 4.26
N ILE A 66 -6.41 -0.97 3.17
CA ILE A 66 -5.59 -0.44 2.06
C ILE A 66 -4.71 0.72 2.55
N LEU A 67 -5.30 1.69 3.25
CA LEU A 67 -4.57 2.86 3.75
C LEU A 67 -3.50 2.45 4.75
N HIS A 68 -3.79 1.50 5.64
CA HIS A 68 -2.80 0.97 6.57
C HIS A 68 -1.65 0.24 5.85
N ALA A 69 -1.93 -0.54 4.80
CA ALA A 69 -0.89 -1.17 3.99
C ALA A 69 -0.01 -0.14 3.26
N ILE A 70 -0.61 0.94 2.75
CA ILE A 70 0.11 2.08 2.14
C ILE A 70 0.90 2.86 3.19
N ASP A 71 0.44 2.99 4.42
CA ASP A 71 1.18 3.73 5.44
C ASP A 71 2.37 2.91 5.98
N ALA A 72 2.15 1.61 6.19
CA ALA A 72 3.12 0.71 6.80
C ALA A 72 4.14 0.09 5.82
N HIS A 73 4.02 0.32 4.50
CA HIS A 73 5.01 -0.22 3.54
C HIS A 73 6.40 0.40 3.73
N SER A 74 6.45 1.67 4.14
CA SER A 74 7.70 2.39 4.24
C SER A 74 8.49 2.02 5.50
N PHE A 75 9.62 1.35 5.33
CA PHE A 75 10.50 0.96 6.44
C PHE A 75 11.03 2.16 7.23
N SER A 76 11.29 3.30 6.57
CA SER A 76 11.81 4.51 7.21
C SER A 76 10.85 5.12 8.22
N LYS A 77 9.55 4.83 8.12
CA LYS A 77 8.52 5.28 9.07
C LYS A 77 8.47 4.46 10.36
N GLY A 78 9.09 3.29 10.41
CA GLY A 78 9.08 2.42 11.59
C GLY A 78 7.69 1.86 11.96
N LEU A 79 6.65 2.10 11.14
CA LEU A 79 5.32 1.55 11.33
C LEU A 79 5.33 0.03 11.09
N GLN A 80 4.74 -0.71 12.03
CA GLN A 80 4.66 -2.17 11.94
C GLN A 80 3.39 -2.58 11.20
N PRO A 81 3.48 -3.38 10.12
CA PRO A 81 2.32 -3.90 9.42
C PRO A 81 1.57 -4.90 10.29
N ARG A 82 0.40 -4.47 10.77
CA ARG A 82 -0.53 -5.27 11.61
C ARG A 82 -1.39 -6.28 10.84
N THR A 83 -1.57 -6.08 9.53
CA THR A 83 -2.41 -6.96 8.69
C THR A 83 -1.55 -7.81 7.76
N LEU A 84 -2.08 -8.96 7.34
CA LEU A 84 -1.39 -9.84 6.39
C LEU A 84 -1.11 -9.09 5.08
N GLU A 85 -2.08 -8.33 4.60
CA GLU A 85 -1.98 -7.52 3.39
C GLU A 85 -0.87 -6.47 3.49
N ALA A 86 -0.76 -5.78 4.63
CA ALA A 86 0.28 -4.79 4.84
C ALA A 86 1.69 -5.41 4.88
N ARG A 87 1.82 -6.61 5.46
CA ARG A 87 3.08 -7.37 5.46
C ARG A 87 3.49 -7.75 4.04
N ILE A 88 2.53 -8.26 3.25
CA ILE A 88 2.77 -8.67 1.87
C ILE A 88 3.19 -7.50 0.99
N VAL A 89 2.50 -6.35 1.08
CA VAL A 89 2.86 -5.15 0.30
C VAL A 89 4.26 -4.67 0.66
N ARG A 90 4.58 -4.62 1.95
CA ARG A 90 5.91 -4.24 2.45
C ARG A 90 7.02 -5.16 1.96
N ASP A 91 6.78 -6.48 2.00
CA ASP A 91 7.76 -7.47 1.56
C ASP A 91 7.94 -7.45 0.03
N ALA A 92 6.85 -7.30 -0.73
CA ALA A 92 6.90 -7.19 -2.18
C ALA A 92 7.61 -5.92 -2.66
N ASP A 93 7.39 -4.79 -1.99
CA ASP A 93 8.10 -3.52 -2.26
C ASP A 93 9.60 -3.67 -1.99
N ARG A 94 9.96 -4.27 -0.84
CA ARG A 94 11.36 -4.55 -0.51
C ARG A 94 12.03 -5.46 -1.54
N LEU A 95 11.36 -6.53 -1.96
CA LEU A 95 11.89 -7.47 -2.95
C LEU A 95 12.05 -6.85 -4.35
N ASP A 96 11.26 -5.83 -4.70
CA ASP A 96 11.44 -5.09 -5.96
C ASP A 96 12.58 -4.06 -5.88
N SER A 97 12.90 -3.58 -4.67
CA SER A 97 13.98 -2.62 -4.40
C SER A 97 15.39 -3.23 -4.31
N LEU A 98 15.51 -4.56 -4.31
CA LEU A 98 16.76 -5.34 -4.29
C LEU A 98 17.18 -5.73 -5.72
#